data_AF-X1KU87-F1
#
_entry.id   AF-X1KU87-F1
#
_cell.length_a   1.000
_cell.length_b   1.000
_cell.length_c   1.000
_cell.angle_alpha   90.00
_cell.angle_beta   90.00
_cell.angle_gamma   90.00
#
_symmetry.space_group_name_H-M   'P 1'
#
loop_
_entity.id
_entity.type
_entity.pdbx_description
1 polymer ?
#
loop_
_entity_poly.entity_id
_entity_poly.type
_entity_poly.pdbx_seq_one_letter_code
_entity_poly.pdbx_strand_id
1 'polypeptide(L)' 'VAEFVKAAKKVNEQNPLTHFILLGGTDSGNPAGIPISWLKQQNKHGFIEWIDHVDDVRPYLAKSSVVVLPSY' A
#
# COMPACT_ATOMS: atom_id res chain seq x y z
N VAL A 1 -4.14 1.99 7.23
CA VAL A 1 -3.87 1.35 5.89
C VAL A 1 -5.10 1.40 4.98
N ALA A 2 -6.30 1.07 5.47
CA ALA A 2 -7.52 1.06 4.65
C ALA A 2 -7.82 2.43 3.99
N GLU A 3 -7.49 3.53 4.66
CA GLU A 3 -7.64 4.91 4.20
C GLU A 3 -6.74 5.18 3.00
N PHE A 4 -5.49 4.70 3.03
CA PHE A 4 -4.55 4.82 1.92
C PHE A 4 -5.07 4.09 0.69
N VAL A 5 -5.56 2.86 0.86
CA VAL A 5 -6.16 2.05 -0.22
C VAL A 5 -7.42 2.73 -0.79
N LYS A 6 -8.28 3.29 0.06
CA LYS A 6 -9.47 4.05 -0.37
C LYS A 6 -9.09 5.31 -1.15
N ALA A 7 -8.05 6.02 -0.72
CA ALA A 7 -7.55 7.20 -1.41
C ALA A 7 -6.95 6.82 -2.78
N ALA A 8 -6.13 5.77 -2.83
CA ALA A 8 -5.55 5.25 -4.05
C ALA A 8 -6.61 4.90 -5.10
N LYS A 9 -7.69 4.20 -4.69
CA LYS A 9 -8.82 3.90 -5.57
C LYS A 9 -9.44 5.18 -6.16
N LYS A 10 -9.78 6.15 -5.32
CA LYS A 10 -10.40 7.42 -5.76
C LYS A 10 -9.49 8.20 -6.71
N VAL A 11 -8.20 8.26 -6.42
CA VAL A 11 -7.24 8.98 -7.25
C VAL A 11 -7.04 8.26 -8.57
N ASN A 12 -6.94 6.92 -8.58
CA ASN A 12 -6.81 6.13 -9.80
C ASN A 12 -7.99 6.33 -10.77
N GLU A 13 -9.22 6.50 -10.26
CA GLU A 13 -10.40 6.79 -11.07
C GLU A 13 -10.32 8.15 -11.81
N GLN A 14 -9.60 9.12 -11.23
CA GLN A 14 -9.48 10.48 -11.79
C GLN A 14 -8.14 10.72 -12.51
N ASN A 15 -7.08 10.02 -12.09
CA ASN A 15 -5.70 10.19 -12.52
C ASN A 15 -5.02 8.81 -12.60
N PRO A 16 -5.32 8.00 -13.63
CA PRO A 16 -4.91 6.60 -13.73
C PRO A 16 -3.39 6.39 -13.92
N LEU A 17 -2.65 7.47 -14.19
CA LEU A 17 -1.17 7.44 -14.26
C LEU A 17 -0.51 7.58 -12.87
N THR A 18 -1.30 7.74 -11.82
CA THR A 18 -0.77 7.83 -10.46
C THR A 18 -0.49 6.43 -9.92
N HIS A 19 0.76 6.18 -9.54
CA HIS A 19 1.16 4.91 -8.93
C HIS A 19 1.11 5.00 -7.41
N PHE A 20 0.37 4.09 -6.78
CA PHE A 20 0.31 3.94 -5.33
C PHE A 20 1.03 2.65 -4.92
N ILE A 21 2.10 2.79 -4.14
CA ILE A 21 2.86 1.68 -3.57
C ILE A 21 2.50 1.59 -2.09
N LEU A 22 1.98 0.44 -1.67
CA LEU A 22 1.80 0.09 -0.27
C LEU A 22 2.93 -0.86 0.13
N LEU A 23 3.91 -0.34 0.86
CA LEU A 23 5.06 -1.13 1.32
C LEU A 23 4.89 -1.43 2.80
N GLY A 24 4.97 -2.71 3.15
CA GLY A 24 4.92 -3.15 4.54
C GLY A 24 4.41 -4.57 4.67
N GLY A 25 5.10 -5.34 5.51
CA GLY A 25 4.68 -6.69 5.84
C GLY A 25 3.52 -6.72 6.82
N THR A 26 2.89 -7.89 6.91
CA THR A 26 1.84 -8.16 7.89
C THR A 26 2.41 -8.80 9.13
N ASP A 27 1.93 -8.40 10.31
CA ASP A 27 2.19 -9.14 11.55
C ASP A 27 1.13 -10.23 11.73
N SER A 28 1.50 -11.47 11.40
CA SER A 28 0.60 -12.63 11.53
C SER A 28 0.22 -12.95 12.98
N GLY A 29 0.94 -12.43 13.96
CA GLY A 29 0.66 -12.60 15.39
C GLY A 29 -0.35 -11.61 15.94
N ASN A 30 -0.70 -10.56 15.18
CA ASN A 30 -1.62 -9.52 15.60
C ASN A 30 -3.04 -9.77 15.04
N PRO A 31 -4.03 -10.14 15.87
CA PRO A 31 -5.41 -10.38 15.41
C PRO A 31 -6.11 -9.11 14.88
N ALA A 32 -5.64 -7.92 15.28
CA ALA A 32 -6.10 -6.64 14.76
C ALA A 32 -5.36 -6.22 13.48
N GLY A 33 -4.39 -7.02 13.03
CA GLY A 33 -3.64 -6.79 11.80
C GLY A 33 -4.52 -6.89 10.55
N ILE A 34 -4.12 -6.18 9.50
CA ILE A 34 -4.77 -6.29 8.18
C ILE A 34 -4.54 -7.71 7.64
N PRO A 35 -5.59 -8.45 7.25
CA PRO A 35 -5.42 -9.78 6.68
C PRO A 35 -4.65 -9.75 5.35
N ILE A 36 -3.68 -10.66 5.18
CA ILE A 36 -2.94 -10.83 3.92
C ILE A 36 -3.88 -11.06 2.74
N SER A 37 -4.97 -11.81 2.94
CA SER A 37 -5.99 -12.06 1.91
C SER A 37 -6.61 -10.77 1.38
N TRP A 38 -6.86 -9.80 2.27
CA TRP A 38 -7.38 -8.49 1.90
C TRP A 38 -6.34 -7.70 1.09
N LEU A 39 -5.07 -7.67 1.52
CA LEU A 39 -3.99 -6.98 0.78
C LEU A 39 -3.81 -7.57 -0.63
N LYS A 40 -3.79 -8.90 -0.75
CA LYS A 40 -3.73 -9.60 -2.03
C LYS A 40 -4.93 -9.26 -2.92
N GLN A 41 -6.12 -9.14 -2.35
CA GLN A 41 -7.31 -8.72 -3.10
C GLN A 41 -7.18 -7.28 -3.61
N GLN A 42 -6.74 -6.34 -2.76
CA GLN A 42 -6.57 -4.95 -3.16
C GLN A 42 -5.49 -4.80 -4.25
N ASN A 43 -4.39 -5.52 -4.13
CA ASN A 43 -3.33 -5.56 -5.15
C ASN A 43 -3.86 -6.06 -6.51
N LYS A 44 -4.74 -7.07 -6.52
CA LYS A 44 -5.35 -7.60 -7.76
C LYS A 44 -6.25 -6.59 -8.48
N HIS A 45 -6.80 -5.60 -7.77
CA HIS A 45 -7.61 -4.56 -8.39
C HIS A 45 -6.77 -3.53 -9.17
N GLY A 46 -5.45 -3.50 -8.99
CA GLY A 46 -4.51 -2.72 -9.80
C GLY A 46 -4.44 -1.23 -9.47
N PHE A 47 -5.21 -0.73 -8.51
CA PHE A 47 -5.10 0.68 -8.06
C PHE A 47 -4.06 0.88 -6.94
N ILE A 48 -3.51 -0.21 -6.39
CA ILE A 48 -2.29 -0.21 -5.57
C ILE A 48 -1.37 -1.35 -6.01
N GLU A 49 -0.08 -1.16 -5.79
CA GLU A 49 0.93 -2.21 -5.75
C GLU A 49 1.30 -2.47 -4.29
N TRP A 50 0.96 -3.65 -3.77
CA TRP A 50 1.38 -4.09 -2.44
C TRP A 50 2.71 -4.85 -2.51
N ILE A 51 3.68 -4.33 -1.78
CA ILE A 51 5.00 -4.93 -1.59
C ILE A 51 5.08 -5.36 -0.13
N ASP A 52 5.36 -6.64 0.08
CA ASP A 52 5.53 -7.21 1.41
C ASP A 52 6.78 -6.63 2.11
N HIS A 53 7.16 -7.18 3.25
CA HIS A 53 8.37 -6.77 3.95
C HIS A 53 9.61 -6.73 3.04
N VAL A 54 10.38 -5.65 3.16
CA VAL A 54 11.69 -5.48 2.52
C VAL A 54 12.71 -5.07 3.56
N ASP A 55 13.95 -5.54 3.41
CA ASP A 55 15.05 -5.17 4.30
C ASP A 55 15.53 -3.72 4.09
N ASP A 56 15.39 -3.21 2.85
CA ASP A 56 15.81 -1.86 2.49
C ASP A 56 14.68 -1.06 1.83
N VAL A 57 14.20 -0.06 2.57
CA VAL A 57 13.14 0.85 2.11
C VAL A 57 13.67 1.99 1.23
N ARG A 58 14.98 2.30 1.26
CA ARG A 58 15.56 3.48 0.60
C ARG A 58 15.30 3.54 -0.92
N PRO A 59 15.38 2.43 -1.69
CA PRO A 59 15.08 2.46 -3.11
C PRO A 59 13.64 2.85 -3.43
N TYR A 60 12.69 2.53 -2.55
CA TYR A 60 11.29 2.89 -2.71
C TYR A 60 11.07 4.35 -2.41
N LEU A 61 11.62 4.84 -1.28
CA LEU A 61 11.55 6.24 -0.90
C LEU A 61 12.16 7.16 -1.98
N ALA A 62 13.31 6.79 -2.52
CA ALA A 62 13.99 7.57 -3.57
C ALA A 62 13.20 7.66 -4.89
N LYS A 63 12.35 6.67 -5.17
CA LYS A 63 11.48 6.64 -6.37
C LYS A 63 10.11 7.29 -6.12
N SER A 64 9.74 7.55 -4.88
CA SER A 64 8.44 8.12 -4.53
C SER A 64 8.46 9.65 -4.63
N SER A 65 7.47 10.22 -5.33
CA SER A 65 7.26 11.68 -5.34
C SER A 65 6.69 12.19 -4.02
N VAL A 66 5.94 11.36 -3.31
CA VAL A 66 5.32 11.66 -2.00
C VAL A 66 5.37 10.40 -1.16
N VAL A 67 5.77 10.55 0.11
CA VAL A 67 5.77 9.47 1.10
C VAL A 67 4.80 9.84 2.21
N VAL A 68 3.92 8.92 2.56
CA VAL A 68 2.98 9.07 3.67
C VAL A 68 3.21 7.94 4.67
N LEU A 69 3.26 8.29 5.94
CA LEU A 69 3.30 7.34 7.06
C LEU A 69 1.96 7.43 7.78
N PRO A 70 0.93 6.69 7.32
CA PRO A 70 -0.37 6.72 7.97
C PRO A 70 -0.24 6.12 9.38
N SER A 71 -0.27 6.97 10.40
CA SER A 71 -0.28 6.53 11.80
C SER A 71 -1.72 6.30 12.26
N TYR A 72 -2.18 5.03 12.24
CA TYR A 72 -3.28 4.47 13.05
C TYR A 72 -3.19 2.94 12.99
#